data_AF-A0A1J6JN86-F1
#
_entry.id   AF-A0A1J6JN86-F1
#
_cell.length_a   1.000
_cell.length_b   1.000
_cell.length_c   1.000
_cell.angle_alpha   90.00
_cell.angle_beta   90.00
_cell.angle_gamma   90.00
#
_symmetry.space_group_name_H-M   'P 1'
#
loop_
_entity.id
_entity.type
_entity.pdbx_description
1 polymer ?
#
loop_
_entity_poly.entity_id
_entity_poly.type
_entity_poly.pdbx_seq_one_letter_code
_entity_poly.pdbx_strand_id
1 'polypeptide(L)'
;MASSNEASRTPEINWRIERALNLLHKENQTRAKIFEKLQERKLDRDKLSENIRRLLPFLYSYESRQRKFEYIEQTFLGVYSTCEAKPNEPLSIKTLCCKTRHGSNSLADEKKIFREITAAMDTREDVESAKETKLVHNKVLFNQTHPIKMISNANVERLKQKMQVITKDIRSIEKRLHRINQKKDQIYAQILTLQKAA
;
A
#
# COMPACT_ATOMS: atom_id res chain seq x y z
N MET A 1 -20.82 -53.25 -18.23
CA MET A 1 -19.90 -54.32 -18.65
C MET A 1 -18.85 -54.48 -17.57
N ALA A 2 -19.06 -55.41 -16.64
CA ALA A 2 -18.12 -55.74 -15.58
C ALA A 2 -17.01 -56.60 -16.19
N SER A 3 -15.78 -56.09 -16.16
CA SER A 3 -14.61 -56.65 -16.83
C SER A 3 -14.21 -57.98 -16.19
N SER A 4 -14.15 -59.02 -17.02
CA SER A 4 -13.84 -60.42 -16.76
C SER A 4 -12.43 -60.73 -16.19
N ASN A 5 -11.75 -59.74 -15.58
CA ASN A 5 -10.36 -59.84 -15.11
C ASN A 5 -10.20 -60.06 -13.60
N GLU A 6 -11.29 -60.10 -12.81
CA GLU A 6 -11.19 -60.38 -11.37
C GLU A 6 -11.01 -61.88 -11.07
N ALA A 7 -11.45 -62.76 -11.97
CA ALA A 7 -11.45 -64.21 -11.78
C ALA A 7 -10.08 -64.90 -12.03
N SER A 8 -9.09 -64.20 -12.59
CA SER A 8 -7.76 -64.72 -12.96
C SER A 8 -6.66 -64.36 -11.95
N ARG A 9 -6.95 -63.50 -10.96
CA ARG A 9 -5.90 -62.97 -10.08
C ARG A 9 -5.50 -63.98 -9.01
N THR A 10 -4.20 -64.20 -8.87
CA THR A 10 -3.69 -64.98 -7.73
C THR A 10 -4.06 -64.29 -6.41
N PRO A 11 -4.39 -65.04 -5.34
CA PRO A 11 -4.72 -64.47 -4.03
C PRO A 11 -3.65 -63.51 -3.51
N GLU A 12 -2.40 -63.74 -3.88
CA GLU A 12 -1.27 -62.88 -3.52
C GLU A 12 -1.35 -61.48 -4.17
N ILE A 13 -1.75 -61.38 -5.44
CA ILE A 13 -1.92 -60.09 -6.14
C ILE A 13 -3.06 -59.30 -5.49
N ASN A 14 -4.17 -59.96 -5.17
CA ASN A 14 -5.31 -59.31 -4.51
C ASN A 14 -4.93 -58.75 -3.13
N TRP A 15 -4.21 -59.53 -2.31
CA TRP A 15 -3.71 -59.05 -1.01
C TRP A 15 -2.78 -57.84 -1.13
N ARG A 16 -1.88 -57.83 -2.13
CA ARG A 16 -0.99 -56.68 -2.39
C ARG A 16 -1.77 -55.44 -2.82
N ILE A 17 -2.79 -55.59 -3.66
CA ILE A 17 -3.67 -54.50 -4.09
C ILE A 17 -4.46 -53.94 -2.89
N GLU A 18 -5.07 -54.80 -2.06
CA GLU A 18 -5.79 -54.35 -0.86
C GLU A 18 -4.89 -53.58 0.11
N ARG A 19 -3.67 -54.08 0.33
CA ARG A 19 -2.67 -53.38 1.16
C ARG A 19 -2.33 -52.00 0.60
N ALA A 20 -2.16 -51.87 -0.71
CA ALA A 20 -1.89 -50.60 -1.37
C ALA A 20 -3.08 -49.63 -1.26
N LEU A 21 -4.32 -50.11 -1.41
CA LEU A 21 -5.53 -49.31 -1.20
C LEU A 21 -5.65 -48.80 0.25
N ASN A 22 -5.34 -49.63 1.23
CA ASN A 22 -5.32 -49.24 2.63
C ASN A 22 -4.27 -48.14 2.91
N LEU A 23 -3.09 -48.22 2.30
CA LEU A 23 -2.07 -47.17 2.39
C LEU A 23 -2.57 -45.87 1.75
N LEU A 24 -3.25 -45.95 0.60
CA LEU A 24 -3.81 -44.81 -0.10
C LEU A 24 -4.89 -44.10 0.72
N HIS A 25 -5.74 -44.88 1.41
CA HIS A 25 -6.75 -44.32 2.31
C HIS A 25 -6.12 -43.54 3.47
N LYS A 26 -5.06 -44.08 4.09
CA LYS A 26 -4.31 -43.39 5.15
C LYS A 26 -3.67 -42.09 4.66
N GLU A 27 -3.07 -42.10 3.47
CA GLU A 27 -2.48 -40.89 2.88
C GLU A 27 -3.57 -39.85 2.53
N ASN A 28 -4.76 -40.28 2.08
CA ASN A 28 -5.90 -39.38 1.84
C ASN A 28 -6.40 -38.71 3.12
N GLN A 29 -6.58 -39.47 4.20
CA GLN A 29 -6.96 -38.93 5.51
C GLN A 29 -5.92 -37.92 6.01
N THR A 30 -4.64 -38.22 5.84
CA THR A 30 -3.54 -37.33 6.22
C THR A 30 -3.54 -36.05 5.38
N ARG A 31 -3.77 -36.17 4.07
CA ARG A 31 -3.91 -35.04 3.13
C ARG A 31 -5.06 -34.12 3.53
N ALA A 32 -6.22 -34.67 3.89
CA ALA A 32 -7.39 -33.88 4.29
C ALA A 32 -7.08 -32.96 5.49
N LYS A 33 -6.50 -33.52 6.57
CA LYS A 33 -6.11 -32.75 7.76
C LYS A 33 -5.10 -31.63 7.43
N ILE A 34 -4.14 -31.92 6.55
CA ILE A 34 -3.12 -30.93 6.14
C ILE A 34 -3.75 -29.84 5.26
N PHE A 35 -4.72 -30.20 4.41
CA PHE A 35 -5.43 -29.27 3.56
C PHE A 35 -6.32 -28.31 4.37
N GLU A 36 -7.02 -28.81 5.40
CA GLU A 36 -7.77 -27.95 6.34
C GLU A 36 -6.85 -26.91 6.99
N LYS A 37 -5.70 -27.36 7.52
CA LYS A 37 -4.68 -26.46 8.08
C LYS A 37 -4.14 -25.44 7.06
N LEU A 38 -4.04 -25.81 5.78
CA LEU A 38 -3.65 -24.86 4.73
C LEU A 38 -4.70 -23.76 4.56
N GLN A 39 -5.98 -24.12 4.57
CA GLN A 39 -7.08 -23.15 4.45
C GLN A 39 -7.12 -22.20 5.64
N GLU A 40 -6.98 -22.71 6.86
CA GLU A 40 -6.88 -21.89 8.08
C GLU A 40 -5.75 -20.86 7.97
N ARG A 41 -4.55 -21.30 7.56
CA ARG A 41 -3.40 -20.39 7.42
C ARG A 41 -3.57 -19.36 6.31
N LYS A 42 -4.24 -19.72 5.21
CA LYS A 42 -4.58 -18.75 4.14
C LYS A 42 -5.56 -17.70 4.64
N LEU A 43 -6.55 -18.11 5.43
CA LEU A 43 -7.51 -17.21 6.04
C LEU A 43 -6.85 -16.28 7.08
N ASP A 44 -5.90 -16.78 7.88
CA ASP A 44 -5.09 -15.97 8.79
C ASP A 44 -4.28 -14.91 8.03
N ARG A 45 -3.65 -15.30 6.91
CA ARG A 45 -2.90 -14.40 6.03
C ARG A 45 -3.81 -13.28 5.51
N ASP A 46 -5.01 -13.63 5.05
CA ASP A 46 -5.94 -12.66 4.46
C ASP A 46 -6.46 -11.67 5.51
N LYS A 47 -6.78 -12.15 6.73
CA LYS A 47 -7.10 -11.30 7.88
C LYS A 47 -5.95 -10.33 8.22
N LEU A 48 -4.71 -10.81 8.22
CA LEU A 48 -3.53 -9.98 8.45
C LEU A 48 -3.36 -8.91 7.36
N SER A 49 -3.64 -9.25 6.11
CA SER A 49 -3.57 -8.32 4.98
C SER A 49 -4.60 -7.20 5.13
N GLU A 50 -5.81 -7.55 5.54
CA GLU A 50 -6.87 -6.58 5.79
C GLU A 50 -6.54 -5.67 6.97
N ASN A 51 -5.94 -6.21 8.04
CA ASN A 51 -5.47 -5.40 9.17
C ASN A 51 -4.37 -4.42 8.76
N ILE A 52 -3.43 -4.84 7.91
CA ILE A 52 -2.41 -3.93 7.36
C ILE A 52 -3.09 -2.83 6.53
N ARG A 53 -4.04 -3.18 5.66
CA ARG A 53 -4.79 -2.22 4.83
C ARG A 53 -5.52 -1.17 5.67
N ARG A 54 -6.10 -1.56 6.81
CA ARG A 54 -6.78 -0.65 7.75
C ARG A 54 -5.84 0.28 8.50
N LEU A 55 -4.62 -0.18 8.77
CA LEU A 55 -3.59 0.61 9.48
C LEU A 55 -2.82 1.55 8.54
N LEU A 56 -2.78 1.22 7.26
CA LEU A 56 -2.35 2.17 6.26
C LEU A 56 -3.37 3.32 6.25
N PRO A 57 -2.94 4.58 6.44
CA PRO A 57 -3.84 5.69 6.23
C PRO A 57 -4.44 5.56 4.81
N PHE A 58 -5.68 6.04 4.62
CA PHE A 58 -6.40 6.11 3.33
C PHE A 58 -5.56 6.65 2.15
N LEU A 59 -4.34 7.15 2.43
CA LEU A 59 -3.24 7.57 1.59
C LEU A 59 -2.46 6.48 0.80
N TYR A 60 -2.83 5.20 0.72
CA TYR A 60 -2.44 4.44 -0.50
C TYR A 60 -3.42 4.71 -1.67
N SER A 61 -4.54 5.37 -1.33
CA SER A 61 -5.11 6.56 -1.98
C SER A 61 -4.25 7.55 -2.76
N TYR A 62 -3.07 7.80 -2.21
CA TYR A 62 -2.39 9.10 -2.30
C TYR A 62 -1.58 9.24 -3.56
N GLU A 63 -1.10 8.16 -4.18
CA GLU A 63 -0.49 8.28 -5.52
C GLU A 63 -1.48 8.86 -6.54
N SER A 64 -2.76 8.49 -6.44
CA SER A 64 -3.84 9.04 -7.28
C SER A 64 -4.19 10.49 -6.92
N ARG A 65 -3.99 10.93 -5.67
CA ARG A 65 -4.15 12.33 -5.27
C ARG A 65 -2.92 13.17 -5.61
N GLN A 66 -1.73 12.59 -5.51
CA GLN A 66 -0.45 13.22 -5.80
C GLN A 66 -0.34 13.56 -7.28
N ARG A 67 -0.77 12.67 -8.20
CA ARG A 67 -0.92 13.05 -9.62
C ARG A 67 -1.94 14.15 -9.87
N LYS A 68 -3.04 14.18 -9.11
CA LYS A 68 -4.02 15.29 -9.17
C LYS A 68 -3.42 16.60 -8.64
N PHE A 69 -2.62 16.55 -7.56
CA PHE A 69 -1.93 17.69 -7.01
C PHE A 69 -0.80 18.18 -7.93
N GLU A 70 -0.03 17.29 -8.55
CA GLU A 70 1.00 17.62 -9.56
C GLU A 70 0.37 18.21 -10.83
N TYR A 71 -0.80 17.70 -11.27
CA TYR A 71 -1.57 18.32 -12.36
C TYR A 71 -2.10 19.70 -11.97
N ILE A 72 -2.61 19.86 -10.74
CA ILE A 72 -3.07 21.15 -10.23
C ILE A 72 -1.90 22.12 -10.05
N GLU A 73 -0.73 21.68 -9.58
CA GLU A 73 0.49 22.49 -9.47
C GLU A 73 1.03 22.89 -10.84
N GLN A 74 1.04 22.00 -11.83
CA GLN A 74 1.41 22.38 -13.20
C GLN A 74 0.39 23.35 -13.83
N THR A 75 -0.90 23.20 -13.52
CA THR A 75 -1.93 24.14 -14.00
C THR A 75 -1.82 25.49 -13.26
N PHE A 76 -1.53 25.50 -11.95
CA PHE A 76 -1.31 26.72 -11.17
C PHE A 76 -0.03 27.44 -11.58
N LEU A 77 1.09 26.73 -11.71
CA LEU A 77 2.36 27.30 -12.15
C LEU A 77 2.31 27.77 -13.61
N GLY A 78 1.55 27.08 -14.47
CA GLY A 78 1.26 27.54 -15.83
C GLY A 78 0.47 28.85 -15.86
N VAL A 79 -0.49 29.04 -14.96
CA VAL A 79 -1.28 30.28 -14.83
C VAL A 79 -0.44 31.44 -14.28
N TYR A 80 0.50 31.20 -13.37
CA TYR A 80 1.37 32.25 -12.81
C TYR A 80 2.55 32.64 -13.71
N SER A 81 2.93 31.81 -14.68
CA SER A 81 4.01 32.14 -15.63
C SER A 81 3.57 33.05 -16.78
N THR A 82 2.26 33.26 -16.96
CA THR A 82 1.69 34.17 -17.96
C THR A 82 0.78 35.25 -17.36
N CYS A 83 0.94 35.58 -16.07
CA CYS A 83 0.29 36.75 -15.50
C CYS A 83 0.97 38.02 -16.00
N GLU A 84 0.57 38.43 -17.20
CA GLU A 84 0.68 39.79 -17.71
C GLU A 84 0.35 40.79 -16.61
N ALA A 85 1.18 41.84 -16.52
CA ALA A 85 1.02 42.92 -15.56
C ALA A 85 -0.42 43.46 -15.57
N LYS A 86 -1.14 43.24 -14.47
CA LYS A 86 -2.47 43.84 -14.28
C LYS A 86 -2.27 45.36 -14.15
N PRO A 87 -2.98 46.19 -14.93
CA PRO A 87 -2.76 47.64 -14.96
C PRO A 87 -3.19 48.41 -13.68
N ASN A 88 -3.55 47.71 -12.59
CA ASN A 88 -4.10 48.28 -11.37
C ASN A 88 -3.49 47.70 -10.07
N GLU A 89 -2.31 47.08 -10.11
CA GLU A 89 -1.61 46.70 -8.87
C GLU A 89 -0.89 47.92 -8.25
N PRO A 90 -0.98 48.12 -6.92
CA PRO A 90 -0.28 49.20 -6.24
C PRO A 90 1.23 49.04 -6.45
N LEU A 91 1.89 50.15 -6.82
CA LEU A 91 3.32 50.19 -7.05
C LEU A 91 4.07 49.69 -5.80
N SER A 92 5.08 48.84 -5.98
CA SER A 92 5.88 48.35 -4.87
C SER A 92 6.53 49.52 -4.10
N ILE A 93 6.68 49.38 -2.78
CA ILE A 93 7.30 50.41 -1.91
C ILE A 93 8.64 50.89 -2.47
N LYS A 94 9.45 49.98 -3.04
CA LYS A 94 10.71 50.31 -3.70
C LYS A 94 10.53 51.27 -4.88
N THR A 95 9.49 51.06 -5.68
CA THR A 95 9.17 51.91 -6.84
C THR A 95 8.63 53.26 -6.39
N LEU A 96 7.80 53.29 -5.35
CA LEU A 96 7.29 54.52 -4.74
C LEU A 96 8.43 55.39 -4.14
N CYS A 97 9.38 54.77 -3.45
CA CYS A 97 10.58 55.46 -2.94
C CYS A 97 11.52 55.96 -4.05
N CYS A 98 11.57 55.28 -5.19
CA CYS A 98 12.31 55.81 -6.35
C CYS A 98 11.64 57.07 -6.91
N LYS A 99 10.30 57.12 -6.96
CA LYS A 99 9.55 58.29 -7.45
C LYS A 99 9.74 59.52 -6.57
N THR A 100 9.82 59.36 -5.25
CA THR A 100 10.14 60.48 -4.35
C THR A 100 11.59 60.95 -4.52
N ARG A 101 12.54 60.04 -4.73
CA ARG A 101 13.96 60.37 -4.87
C ARG A 101 14.33 61.08 -6.18
N HIS A 102 13.59 60.84 -7.25
CA HIS A 102 13.85 61.42 -8.57
C HIS A 102 12.98 62.65 -8.90
N GLY A 103 12.22 63.15 -7.92
CA GLY A 103 11.36 64.31 -8.06
C GLY A 103 9.98 63.96 -8.61
N SER A 104 8.93 64.37 -7.91
CA SER A 104 7.55 64.30 -8.40
C SER A 104 7.15 65.67 -8.96
N ASN A 105 6.33 65.70 -10.00
CA ASN A 105 5.98 66.95 -10.69
C ASN A 105 5.09 67.89 -9.85
N SER A 106 4.55 67.42 -8.71
CA SER A 106 3.72 68.23 -7.82
C SER A 106 3.75 67.74 -6.36
N LEU A 107 3.48 68.67 -5.43
CA LEU A 107 3.32 68.37 -4.00
C LEU A 107 2.12 67.46 -3.70
N ALA A 108 1.10 67.46 -4.57
CA ALA A 108 -0.05 66.57 -4.46
C ALA A 108 0.35 65.11 -4.75
N ASP A 109 1.23 64.91 -5.74
CA ASP A 109 1.73 63.57 -6.10
C ASP A 109 2.63 63.00 -5.01
N GLU A 110 3.49 63.82 -4.39
CA GLU A 110 4.32 63.37 -3.26
C GLU A 110 3.45 62.91 -2.08
N LYS A 111 2.44 63.70 -1.70
CA LYS A 111 1.51 63.33 -0.61
C LYS A 111 0.76 62.03 -0.91
N LYS A 112 0.41 61.78 -2.17
CA LYS A 112 -0.21 60.54 -2.60
C LYS A 112 0.76 59.36 -2.47
N ILE A 113 1.99 59.51 -2.91
CA ILE A 113 3.04 58.48 -2.81
C ILE A 113 3.31 58.11 -1.35
N PHE A 114 3.40 59.07 -0.44
CA PHE A 114 3.61 58.78 0.99
C PHE A 114 2.45 58.01 1.61
N ARG A 115 1.19 58.33 1.27
CA ARG A 115 0.02 57.56 1.74
C ARG A 115 0.04 56.12 1.23
N GLU A 116 0.43 55.92 -0.02
CA GLU A 116 0.55 54.58 -0.62
C GLU A 116 1.68 53.76 0.03
N ILE A 117 2.80 54.39 0.41
CA ILE A 117 3.87 53.74 1.17
C ILE A 117 3.38 53.30 2.56
N THR A 118 2.70 54.19 3.30
CA THR A 118 2.18 53.86 4.65
C THR A 118 1.19 52.71 4.59
N ALA A 119 0.21 52.75 3.69
CA ALA A 119 -0.77 51.67 3.53
C ALA A 119 -0.11 50.32 3.14
N ALA A 120 0.95 50.36 2.33
CA ALA A 120 1.71 49.17 1.95
C ALA A 120 2.60 48.63 3.09
N MET A 121 3.00 49.46 4.05
CA MET A 121 3.74 49.03 5.24
C MET A 121 2.81 48.39 6.27
N ASP A 122 1.65 48.98 6.53
CA ASP A 122 0.67 48.46 7.49
C ASP A 122 0.18 47.06 7.08
N THR A 123 -0.07 46.86 5.78
CA THR A 123 -0.46 45.54 5.24
C THR A 123 0.65 44.49 5.31
N ARG A 124 1.91 44.88 5.45
CA ARG A 124 3.05 43.94 5.54
C ARG A 124 3.21 43.36 6.94
N GLU A 125 2.98 44.14 7.98
CA GLU A 125 3.03 43.68 9.38
C GLU A 125 1.96 42.62 9.66
N ASP A 126 0.74 42.81 9.15
CA ASP A 126 -0.35 41.83 9.25
C ASP A 126 -0.01 40.49 8.57
N VAL A 127 0.69 40.55 7.43
CA VAL A 127 1.11 39.36 6.68
C VAL A 127 2.26 38.62 7.37
N GLU A 128 3.20 39.33 7.99
CA GLU A 128 4.31 38.73 8.73
C GLU A 128 3.82 38.04 10.02
N SER A 129 2.91 38.69 10.76
CA SER A 129 2.22 38.09 11.91
C SER A 129 1.47 36.80 11.55
N ALA A 130 0.68 36.83 10.45
CA ALA A 130 -0.04 35.65 9.97
C ALA A 130 0.86 34.49 9.50
N LYS A 131 2.08 34.79 9.02
CA LYS A 131 3.07 33.76 8.65
C LYS A 131 3.66 33.08 9.89
N GLU A 132 3.93 33.84 10.94
CA GLU A 132 4.48 33.32 12.19
C GLU A 132 3.47 32.39 12.89
N THR A 133 2.19 32.77 12.94
CA THR A 133 1.14 31.91 13.51
C THR A 133 0.98 30.59 12.75
N LYS A 134 1.04 30.64 11.41
CA LYS A 134 0.97 29.43 10.55
C LYS A 134 2.17 28.50 10.77
N LEU A 135 3.38 29.05 10.94
CA LEU A 135 4.59 28.27 11.19
C LEU A 135 4.54 27.54 12.54
N VAL A 136 4.07 28.21 13.59
CA VAL A 136 3.89 27.63 14.93
C VAL A 136 2.83 26.53 14.90
N HIS A 137 1.69 26.78 14.25
CA HIS A 137 0.62 25.79 14.12
C HIS A 137 1.09 24.51 13.39
N ASN A 138 1.85 24.65 12.31
CA ASN A 138 2.42 23.52 11.57
C ASN A 138 3.43 22.71 12.39
N LYS A 139 4.26 23.36 13.23
CA LYS A 139 5.18 22.66 14.14
C LYS A 139 4.44 21.85 15.21
N VAL A 140 3.36 22.41 15.78
CA VAL A 140 2.54 21.70 16.77
C VAL A 140 1.84 20.49 16.14
N LEU A 141 1.23 20.66 14.97
CA LEU A 141 0.63 19.57 14.20
C LEU A 141 1.65 18.48 13.83
N PHE A 142 2.86 18.86 13.41
CA PHE A 142 3.93 17.91 13.11
C PHE A 142 4.33 17.11 14.36
N ASN A 143 4.55 17.78 15.49
CA ASN A 143 4.93 17.12 16.75
C ASN A 143 3.83 16.20 17.29
N GLN A 144 2.56 16.50 17.04
CA GLN A 144 1.43 15.63 17.42
C GLN A 144 1.26 14.44 16.47
N THR A 145 1.49 14.62 15.17
CA THR A 145 1.29 13.58 14.15
C THR A 145 2.49 12.64 14.00
N HIS A 146 3.71 13.09 14.31
CA HIS A 146 4.93 12.30 14.18
C HIS A 146 4.94 11.03 15.07
N PRO A 147 4.59 11.08 16.37
CA PRO A 147 4.51 9.87 17.21
C PRO A 147 3.46 8.87 16.70
N ILE A 148 2.30 9.37 16.25
CA ILE A 148 1.21 8.55 15.69
C ILE A 148 1.70 7.82 14.44
N LYS A 149 2.43 8.52 13.56
CA LYS A 149 3.04 7.94 12.35
C LYS A 149 4.08 6.88 12.69
N MET A 150 4.94 7.12 13.68
CA MET A 150 5.95 6.14 14.12
C MET A 150 5.30 4.87 14.68
N ILE A 151 4.28 5.00 15.54
CA ILE A 151 3.55 3.85 16.11
C ILE A 151 2.82 3.07 15.01
N SER A 152 2.16 3.75 14.08
CA SER A 152 1.51 3.10 12.94
C SER A 152 2.52 2.33 12.08
N ASN A 153 3.66 2.94 11.74
CA ASN A 153 4.73 2.28 10.98
C ASN A 153 5.28 1.05 11.72
N ALA A 154 5.53 1.15 13.03
CA ALA A 154 6.00 0.01 13.83
C ALA A 154 4.98 -1.13 13.84
N ASN A 155 3.69 -0.83 13.94
CA ASN A 155 2.62 -1.83 13.87
C ASN A 155 2.54 -2.50 12.50
N VAL A 156 2.65 -1.72 11.41
CA VAL A 156 2.68 -2.24 10.04
C VAL A 156 3.86 -3.19 9.86
N GLU A 157 5.07 -2.83 10.30
CA GLU A 157 6.24 -3.70 10.20
C GLU A 157 6.08 -4.98 11.02
N ARG A 158 5.52 -4.89 12.22
CA ARG A 158 5.23 -6.08 13.06
C ARG A 158 4.23 -7.03 12.38
N LEU A 159 3.22 -6.49 11.71
CA LEU A 159 2.25 -7.28 10.94
C LEU A 159 2.87 -7.87 9.67
N LYS A 160 3.75 -7.14 8.97
CA LYS A 160 4.52 -7.68 7.83
C LYS A 160 5.39 -8.86 8.25
N GLN A 161 6.06 -8.79 9.40
CA GLN A 161 6.83 -9.92 9.94
C GLN A 161 5.94 -11.15 10.20
N LYS A 162 4.77 -10.96 10.84
CA LYS A 162 3.78 -12.04 11.02
C LYS A 162 3.31 -12.63 9.69
N MET A 163 3.07 -11.77 8.69
CA MET A 163 2.69 -12.18 7.34
C MET A 163 3.77 -13.07 6.69
N GLN A 164 5.05 -12.72 6.84
CA GLN A 164 6.16 -13.51 6.32
C GLN A 164 6.23 -14.90 6.97
N VAL A 165 6.02 -14.98 8.29
CA VAL A 165 5.97 -16.27 9.01
C VAL A 165 4.84 -17.15 8.48
N ILE A 166 3.62 -16.62 8.37
CA ILE A 166 2.48 -17.38 7.83
C ILE A 166 2.72 -17.79 6.37
N THR A 167 3.35 -16.93 5.57
CA THR A 167 3.70 -17.26 4.17
C THR A 167 4.70 -18.41 4.10
N LYS A 168 5.70 -18.44 4.99
CA LYS A 168 6.65 -19.56 5.10
C LYS A 168 5.95 -20.85 5.54
N ASP A 169 5.03 -20.76 6.51
CA ASP A 169 4.20 -21.89 6.96
C ASP A 169 3.36 -22.46 5.82
N ILE A 170 2.65 -21.61 5.06
CA ILE A 170 1.86 -22.00 3.89
C ILE A 170 2.73 -22.76 2.89
N ARG A 171 3.90 -22.22 2.52
CA ARG A 171 4.84 -22.89 1.59
C ARG A 171 5.30 -24.25 2.11
N SER A 172 5.54 -24.36 3.41
CA SER A 172 5.93 -25.64 4.05
C SER A 172 4.80 -26.68 3.96
N ILE A 173 3.56 -26.26 4.23
CA ILE A 173 2.36 -27.09 4.12
C ILE A 173 2.13 -27.54 2.67
N GLU A 174 2.26 -26.63 1.71
CA GLU A 174 2.13 -26.94 0.27
C GLU A 174 3.18 -27.96 -0.20
N LYS A 175 4.44 -27.82 0.25
CA LYS A 175 5.49 -28.83 -0.01
C LYS A 175 5.13 -30.19 0.58
N ARG A 176 4.56 -30.22 1.79
CA ARG A 176 4.12 -31.48 2.42
C ARG A 176 2.96 -32.13 1.65
N LEU A 177 1.98 -31.35 1.19
CA LEU A 177 0.90 -31.84 0.34
C LEU A 177 1.43 -32.40 -0.99
N HIS A 178 2.40 -31.72 -1.61
CA HIS A 178 3.01 -32.19 -2.85
C HIS A 178 3.70 -33.56 -2.65
N ARG A 179 4.44 -33.75 -1.55
CA ARG A 179 5.06 -35.05 -1.22
C ARG A 179 4.03 -36.16 -1.01
N ILE A 180 2.88 -35.86 -0.39
CA ILE A 180 1.81 -36.84 -0.23
C ILE A 180 1.20 -37.22 -1.59
N ASN A 181 0.96 -36.25 -2.46
CA ASN A 181 0.47 -36.54 -3.81
C ASN A 181 1.48 -37.41 -4.58
N GLN A 182 2.78 -37.10 -4.54
CA GLN A 182 3.82 -37.94 -5.17
C GLN A 182 3.78 -39.39 -4.66
N LYS A 183 3.66 -39.59 -3.34
CA LYS A 183 3.53 -40.94 -2.76
C LYS A 183 2.27 -41.64 -3.24
N LYS A 184 1.14 -40.93 -3.32
CA LYS A 184 -0.11 -41.49 -3.85
C LYS A 184 0.06 -41.91 -5.32
N ASP A 185 0.71 -41.09 -6.13
CA ASP A 185 0.95 -41.40 -7.55
C ASP A 185 1.82 -42.66 -7.69
N GLN A 186 2.82 -42.84 -6.82
CA GLN A 186 3.62 -44.07 -6.74
C GLN A 186 2.78 -45.29 -6.35
N ILE A 187 1.89 -45.16 -5.37
CA ILE A 187 0.98 -46.24 -4.95
C ILE A 187 0.01 -46.59 -6.08
N TYR A 188 -0.55 -45.59 -6.76
CA TYR A 188 -1.41 -45.81 -7.93
C TYR A 188 -0.67 -46.52 -9.05
N ALA A 189 0.57 -46.12 -9.35
CA ALA A 189 1.40 -46.80 -10.34
C ALA A 189 1.66 -48.26 -9.97
N GLN A 190 1.94 -48.55 -8.69
CA GLN A 190 2.11 -49.92 -8.19
C GLN A 190 0.84 -50.75 -8.37
N ILE A 191 -0.33 -50.23 -7.98
CA ILE A 191 -1.62 -50.91 -8.20
C ILE A 191 -1.82 -51.20 -9.69
N LEU A 192 -1.54 -50.23 -10.55
CA LEU A 192 -1.74 -50.35 -11.99
C LEU A 192 -0.79 -51.39 -12.62
N THR A 193 0.46 -51.49 -12.13
CA THR A 193 1.38 -52.56 -12.53
C THR A 193 0.92 -53.94 -12.06
N LEU A 194 0.44 -54.06 -10.82
CA LEU A 194 -0.09 -55.31 -10.27
C LEU A 194 -1.34 -55.78 -11.02
N GLN A 195 -2.19 -54.84 -11.44
CA GLN A 195 -3.39 -55.14 -12.24
C GLN A 195 -3.08 -55.58 -13.67
N LYS A 196 -1.93 -55.17 -14.23
CA LYS A 196 -1.47 -55.59 -15.57
C LYS A 196 -0.69 -56.91 -15.56
N ALA A 197 -0.14 -57.29 -14.41
CA ALA A 197 0.61 -58.53 -14.22
C ALA A 197 -0.27 -59.72 -13.77
N ALA A 198 -1.56 -59.47 -13.54
CA ALA A 198 -2.60 -60.45 -13.19
C ALA A 198 -3.45 -60.77 -14.42
#